data_AF-A0A7C1BY21-F1
#
_entry.id   AF-A0A7C1BY21-F1
#
_cell.length_a   1.000
_cell.length_b   1.000
_cell.length_c   1.000
_cell.angle_alpha   90.00
_cell.angle_beta   90.00
_cell.angle_gamma   90.00
#
_symmetry.space_group_name_H-M   'P 1'
#
loop_
_entity.id
_entity.type
_entity.pdbx_description
1 polymer ?
#
loop_
_entity_poly.entity_id
_entity_poly.type
_entity_poly.pdbx_seq_one_letter_code
_entity_poly.pdbx_strand_id
1 'polypeptide(L)'
;ALILASKVHKYRMVLGELCISDDPNYTTGYIATRAHGYIRLPRIKKRGISYGGRVFFITGGEVKELIKYLQKEPVLINEIKPCSGTLKLKDILNTRKPRMS
;
A
#
# COMPACT_ATOMS: atom_id res chain seq x y z
N ALA A 1 -8.70 4.53 3.02
CA ALA A 1 -7.33 4.12 2.64
C ALA A 1 -7.29 2.76 1.93
N LEU A 2 -7.88 1.69 2.50
CA LEU A 2 -7.84 0.34 1.92
C LEU A 2 -8.33 0.27 0.46
N ILE A 3 -9.48 0.87 0.12
CA ILE A 3 -10.02 0.88 -1.25
C ILE A 3 -9.03 1.49 -2.26
N LEU A 4 -8.36 2.59 -1.89
CA LEU A 4 -7.35 3.23 -2.74
C LEU A 4 -6.15 2.31 -2.95
N ALA A 5 -5.65 1.70 -1.87
CA ALA A 5 -4.56 0.72 -1.96
C ALA A 5 -4.93 -0.46 -2.86
N SER A 6 -6.17 -0.97 -2.75
CA SER A 6 -6.67 -2.06 -3.58
C SER A 6 -6.69 -1.69 -5.06
N LYS A 7 -7.15 -0.48 -5.42
CA LYS A 7 -7.09 0.02 -6.80
C LYS A 7 -5.63 0.12 -7.29
N VAL A 8 -4.77 0.76 -6.50
CA VAL A 8 -3.33 0.93 -6.84
C VAL A 8 -2.68 -0.44 -7.13
N HIS A 9 -2.92 -1.43 -6.28
CA HIS A 9 -2.34 -2.77 -6.43
C HIS A 9 -2.99 -3.64 -7.51
N LYS A 10 -4.09 -3.20 -8.14
CA LYS A 10 -4.63 -3.86 -9.33
C LYS A 10 -3.74 -3.63 -10.56
N TYR A 11 -3.01 -2.51 -10.63
CA TYR A 11 -2.13 -2.21 -11.77
C TYR A 11 -0.77 -2.92 -11.67
N ARG A 12 -0.45 -3.82 -12.62
CA ARG A 12 0.69 -4.76 -12.55
C ARG A 12 2.02 -4.10 -12.20
N MET A 13 2.28 -2.89 -12.69
CA MET A 13 3.54 -2.17 -12.47
C MET A 13 3.81 -1.82 -10.99
N VAL A 14 2.79 -1.71 -10.13
CA VAL A 14 2.97 -1.32 -8.72
C VAL A 14 3.37 -2.50 -7.85
N LEU A 15 4.60 -2.49 -7.34
CA LEU A 15 5.18 -3.49 -6.44
C LEU A 15 4.74 -3.30 -4.98
N GLY A 16 4.64 -2.05 -4.55
CA GLY A 16 4.43 -1.68 -3.15
C GLY A 16 3.85 -0.29 -3.01
N GLU A 17 3.21 -0.02 -1.87
CA GLU A 17 2.77 1.31 -1.46
C GLU A 17 3.19 1.56 -0.01
N LEU A 18 3.73 2.75 0.29
CA LEU A 18 3.88 3.28 1.65
C LEU A 18 3.01 4.53 1.77
N CYS A 19 2.19 4.60 2.82
CA CYS A 19 1.35 5.76 3.10
C CYS A 19 1.49 6.19 4.56
N ILE A 20 1.74 7.48 4.75
CA ILE A 20 1.76 8.15 6.05
C ILE A 20 0.74 9.28 5.98
N SER A 21 -0.16 9.37 6.96
CA SER A 21 -1.13 10.46 7.02
C SER A 21 -0.40 11.80 7.19
N ASP A 22 -0.92 12.85 6.58
CA ASP A 22 -0.53 14.25 6.80
C ASP A 22 -1.28 14.86 8.00
N ASP A 23 -2.46 14.35 8.37
CA ASP A 23 -3.16 14.74 9.62
C ASP A 23 -2.25 14.61 10.86
N PRO A 24 -1.93 15.71 11.59
CA PRO A 24 -1.09 15.70 12.78
C PRO A 24 -1.55 14.77 13.90
N ASN A 25 -2.85 14.47 13.98
CA ASN A 25 -3.44 13.62 15.02
C ASN A 25 -3.46 12.14 14.62
N TYR A 26 -3.29 11.82 13.33
CA TYR A 26 -3.33 10.46 12.83
C TYR A 26 -1.92 9.89 12.62
N THR A 27 -1.47 9.05 13.55
CA THR A 27 -0.10 8.48 13.56
C THR A 27 -0.01 7.09 12.94
N THR A 28 -1.11 6.55 12.43
CA THR A 28 -1.10 5.23 11.76
C THR A 28 -0.87 5.40 10.26
N GLY A 29 0.13 4.70 9.73
CA GLY A 29 0.34 4.55 8.30
C GLY A 29 0.02 3.13 7.85
N TYR A 30 0.45 2.80 6.63
CA TYR A 30 0.42 1.43 6.15
C TYR A 30 1.48 1.17 5.09
N ILE A 31 1.82 -0.11 4.93
CA ILE A 31 2.49 -0.66 3.76
C ILE A 31 1.52 -1.60 3.07
N ALA A 32 1.42 -1.54 1.75
CA ALA A 32 0.69 -2.52 0.96
C ALA A 32 1.60 -3.19 -0.07
N THR A 33 1.46 -4.50 -0.23
CA THR A 33 2.16 -5.30 -1.26
C THR A 33 1.25 -6.41 -1.74
N ARG A 34 1.51 -6.97 -2.93
CA ARG A 34 0.75 -8.14 -3.40
C ARG A 34 0.97 -9.40 -2.55
N ALA A 35 2.18 -9.56 -2.00
CA ALA A 35 2.55 -10.74 -1.22
C ALA A 35 1.93 -10.76 0.18
N HIS A 36 1.79 -9.59 0.80
CA HIS A 36 1.38 -9.46 2.20
C HIS A 36 0.06 -8.70 2.42
N GLY A 37 -0.54 -8.16 1.35
CA GLY A 37 -1.76 -7.37 1.45
C GLY A 37 -1.52 -6.01 2.11
N TYR A 38 -2.54 -5.52 2.83
CA TYR A 38 -2.56 -4.22 3.48
C TYR A 38 -2.15 -4.33 4.96
N ILE A 39 -0.97 -3.84 5.30
CA ILE A 39 -0.39 -3.92 6.65
C ILE A 39 -0.43 -2.54 7.30
N ARG A 40 -1.16 -2.39 8.40
CA ARG A 40 -1.18 -1.16 9.19
C ARG A 40 0.09 -1.02 10.03
N LEU A 41 0.67 0.17 10.03
CA LEU A 41 1.84 0.52 10.81
C LEU A 41 1.47 1.58 11.86
N PRO A 42 1.21 1.19 13.11
CA PRO A 42 0.94 2.16 14.17
C PRO A 42 2.18 2.98 14.49
N ARG A 43 2.00 4.26 14.87
CA ARG A 43 3.07 5.16 15.32
C ARG A 43 4.20 5.37 14.30
N ILE A 44 3.88 5.39 13.01
CA ILE A 44 4.87 5.63 11.93
C ILE A 44 5.43 7.07 11.95
N LYS A 45 4.69 8.00 12.57
CA LYS A 45 5.12 9.38 12.82
C LYS A 45 4.78 9.81 14.25
N LYS A 46 5.47 10.83 14.75
CA LYS A 46 5.12 11.48 16.03
C LYS A 46 3.81 12.27 15.87
N ARG A 47 3.01 12.33 16.92
CA ARG A 47 1.81 13.18 16.97
C ARG A 47 2.24 14.65 16.85
N GLY A 48 1.42 15.45 16.17
CA GLY A 48 1.69 16.87 15.90
C GLY A 48 2.50 17.12 14.63
N ILE A 49 3.08 16.10 14.01
CA ILE A 49 3.80 16.23 12.74
C ILE A 49 2.81 16.19 11.57
N SER A 50 2.80 17.23 10.74
CA SER A 50 1.97 17.32 9.54
C SER A 50 2.60 16.70 8.29
N TYR A 51 3.86 16.27 8.35
CA TYR A 51 4.51 15.59 7.23
C TYR A 51 3.94 14.18 7.03
N GLY A 52 3.34 14.00 5.85
CA GLY A 52 2.79 12.73 5.37
C GLY A 52 3.01 12.59 3.86
N GLY A 53 2.42 11.57 3.28
CA GLY A 53 2.51 11.32 1.84
C GLY A 53 2.25 9.88 1.47
N ARG A 54 2.30 9.64 0.15
CA ARG A 54 2.14 8.32 -0.46
C ARG A 54 3.26 8.10 -1.46
N VAL A 55 3.88 6.93 -1.40
CA VAL A 55 4.92 6.50 -2.31
C VAL A 55 4.51 5.18 -2.92
N PHE A 56 4.56 5.09 -4.26
CA PHE A 56 4.34 3.85 -5.00
C PHE A 56 5.67 3.34 -5.52
N PHE A 57 6.02 2.12 -5.13
CA PHE A 57 7.17 1.40 -5.65
C PHE A 57 6.74 0.68 -6.92
N ILE A 58 7.44 0.91 -8.03
CA ILE A 58 7.08 0.36 -9.35
C ILE A 58 8.22 -0.45 -9.95
N THR A 59 7.91 -1.36 -10.88
CA THR A 59 8.93 -2.17 -11.60
C THR A 59 9.85 -1.35 -12.51
N GLY A 60 9.46 -0.11 -12.84
CA GLY A 60 10.10 0.73 -13.86
C GLY A 60 9.35 0.70 -15.21
N GLY A 61 9.75 1.58 -16.12
CA GLY A 61 9.11 1.77 -17.44
C GLY A 61 8.32 3.08 -17.54
N GLU A 62 7.61 3.25 -18.66
CA GLU A 62 6.76 4.41 -18.93
C GLU A 62 5.59 4.47 -17.93
N VAL A 63 5.42 5.62 -17.27
CA VAL A 63 4.45 5.82 -16.18
C VAL A 63 3.13 6.42 -16.65
N LYS A 64 3.05 6.93 -17.89
CA LYS A 64 1.86 7.61 -18.44
C LYS A 64 0.58 6.78 -18.32
N GLU A 65 0.64 5.49 -18.65
CA GLU A 65 -0.52 4.61 -18.55
C GLU A 65 -0.90 4.31 -17.09
N LEU A 66 0.07 4.19 -16.18
CA LEU A 66 -0.22 4.09 -14.75
C LEU A 66 -0.92 5.36 -14.24
N ILE A 67 -0.42 6.54 -14.61
CA ILE A 67 -1.01 7.82 -14.20
C ILE A 67 -2.45 7.91 -14.71
N LYS A 68 -2.67 7.59 -15.98
CA LYS A 68 -4.00 7.55 -16.60
C LYS A 68 -4.95 6.59 -15.88
N TYR A 69 -4.50 5.36 -15.63
CA TYR A 69 -5.26 4.35 -14.86
C TYR A 69 -5.67 4.88 -13.48
N LEU A 70 -4.69 5.42 -12.73
CA LEU A 70 -4.92 5.91 -11.37
C LEU A 70 -5.93 7.08 -11.35
N GLN A 71 -5.83 8.00 -12.31
CA GLN A 71 -6.66 9.22 -12.34
C GLN A 71 -8.03 9.05 -13.02
N LYS A 72 -8.15 8.18 -14.03
CA LYS A 72 -9.31 8.18 -14.94
C LYS A 72 -10.10 6.88 -14.95
N GLU A 73 -9.49 5.75 -14.61
CA GLU A 73 -10.19 4.47 -14.70
C GLU A 73 -11.04 4.20 -13.43
N PRO A 74 -12.36 4.04 -13.56
CA PRO A 74 -13.20 3.65 -12.43
C PRO A 74 -12.99 2.17 -12.09
N VAL A 75 -12.94 1.85 -10.80
CA VAL A 75 -12.79 0.48 -10.30
C VAL A 75 -13.79 0.24 -9.18
N LEU A 76 -14.54 -0.87 -9.27
CA LEU A 76 -15.40 -1.35 -8.19
C LEU A 76 -14.64 -2.39 -7.35
N ILE A 77 -14.64 -2.22 -6.03
CA ILE A 77 -14.15 -3.23 -5.09
C ILE A 77 -15.37 -3.95 -4.53
N ASN A 78 -15.51 -5.23 -4.87
CA ASN A 78 -16.65 -6.07 -4.49
C ASN A 78 -16.30 -7.12 -3.42
N GLU A 79 -15.01 -7.34 -3.14
CA GLU A 79 -14.53 -8.34 -2.19
C GLU A 79 -13.50 -7.75 -1.23
N ILE A 80 -13.57 -8.17 0.04
CA ILE A 80 -12.62 -7.80 1.08
C ILE A 80 -12.04 -9.07 1.68
N LYS A 81 -10.71 -9.23 1.61
CA LYS A 81 -10.05 -10.36 2.25
C LYS A 81 -10.07 -10.22 3.79
N PRO A 82 -10.22 -11.32 4.53
CA PRO A 82 -10.16 -11.31 5.99
C PRO A 82 -8.82 -10.77 6.49
N CYS A 83 -8.83 -10.08 7.64
CA CYS A 83 -7.62 -9.64 8.30
C CYS A 83 -6.91 -10.84 8.95
N SER A 84 -5.65 -11.09 8.58
CA SER A 84 -4.83 -12.19 9.14
C SER A 84 -4.21 -11.88 10.51
N GLY A 85 -4.63 -10.80 11.18
CA GLY A 85 -4.13 -10.40 12.49
C GLY A 85 -2.79 -9.65 12.44
N THR A 86 -2.00 -9.79 13.51
CA THR A 86 -0.71 -9.09 13.67
C THR A 86 0.44 -9.93 13.11
N LEU A 87 1.31 -9.29 12.32
CA LEU A 87 2.52 -9.90 11.77
C LEU A 87 3.75 -9.39 12.54
N LYS A 88 4.75 -10.24 12.80
CA LYS A 88 6.05 -9.77 13.26
C LYS A 88 6.92 -9.41 12.06
N LEU A 89 7.80 -8.43 12.21
CA LEU A 89 8.68 -7.97 11.14
C LEU A 89 9.55 -9.12 10.58
N LYS A 90 10.06 -9.98 11.46
CA LYS A 90 10.82 -11.17 11.08
C LYS A 90 10.04 -12.12 10.16
N ASP A 91 8.73 -12.26 10.38
CA ASP A 91 7.90 -13.15 9.58
C ASP A 91 7.76 -12.59 8.17
N ILE A 92 7.63 -11.26 8.03
CA ILE A 92 7.59 -10.57 6.73
C ILE A 92 8.93 -10.70 5.98
N LEU A 93 10.06 -10.52 6.67
CA LEU A 93 11.39 -10.56 6.04
C LEU A 93 11.82 -11.98 5.66
N ASN A 94 11.42 -12.98 6.43
CA ASN A 94 11.81 -14.37 6.20
C ASN A 94 10.90 -15.10 5.20
N THR A 95 9.68 -14.60 4.97
CA THR A 95 8.77 -15.19 3.99
C THR A 95 9.16 -14.74 2.58
N ARG A 96 10.16 -15.37 1.97
CA ARG A 96 10.36 -15.31 0.52
C ARG A 96 9.25 -16.12 -0.16
N LYS A 97 8.05 -15.54 -0.32
CA LYS A 97 7.08 -16.14 -1.26
C LYS A 97 7.68 -16.06 -2.68
N PRO A 98 7.68 -17.15 -3.46
CA PRO A 98 8.14 -17.09 -4.84
C PRO A 98 7.34 -16.02 -5.60
N ARG A 99 8.03 -15.24 -6.45
CA ARG A 99 7.36 -14.35 -7.40
C ARG A 99 6.39 -15.21 -8.22
N MET A 100 5.09 -14.99 -8.07
CA MET A 100 4.12 -15.56 -9.01
C MET A 100 4.43 -14.95 -10.38
N SER A 101 4.90 -15.80 -11.29
CA SER A 101 5.14 -15.53 -12.71
C SER A 101 3.86 -15.14 -13.42
#